data_AF-A0A951TNC8-F1
#
_entry.id   AF-A0A951TNC8-F1
#
_cell.length_a   1.000
_cell.length_b   1.000
_cell.length_c   1.000
_cell.angle_alpha   90.00
_cell.angle_beta   90.00
_cell.angle_gamma   90.00
#
_symmetry.space_group_name_H-M   'P 1'
#
loop_
_entity.id
_entity.type
_entity.pdbx_description
1 polymer ?
#
loop_
_entity_poly.entity_id
_entity_poly.type
_entity_poly.pdbx_seq_one_letter_code
_entity_poly.pdbx_strand_id
1 'polypeptide(L)'
;MTRPAPGAEQPHPPSRLSGESDVRLDDDLLDFHEIEGEGFDLEARAGLRRVAGIRTDLEDVSEVEYRALRLERVVLMGVYGYGDAIGAQNSLTELQALAETAGCEVLEGLAQRREKPDPKTYVGSGKAKQVRDAVLASGADTVICDGELTPGQLRALEEIVKVKVIDRTWLILDIFAQHATSREGKAQVELAQLTYML
;
A
#
# COMPACT_ATOMS: atom_id res chain seq x y z
N MET A 1 -25.33 -70.40 33.09
CA MET A 1 -24.29 -69.34 32.89
C MET A 1 -24.92 -68.27 32.02
N THR A 2 -25.02 -66.98 32.32
CA THR A 2 -24.69 -66.10 33.45
C THR A 2 -25.55 -64.84 33.24
N ARG A 3 -25.86 -64.11 34.32
CA ARG A 3 -26.83 -63.00 34.45
C ARG A 3 -26.60 -61.74 33.56
N PRO A 4 -27.62 -60.87 33.41
CA PRO A 4 -27.55 -59.56 32.73
C PRO A 4 -27.31 -58.36 33.68
N ALA A 5 -26.98 -57.18 33.15
CA ALA A 5 -27.34 -55.86 33.69
C ALA A 5 -27.11 -54.71 32.65
N PRO A 6 -27.80 -53.55 32.79
CA PRO A 6 -28.17 -52.62 31.72
C PRO A 6 -27.69 -51.16 31.93
N GLY A 7 -28.11 -50.25 31.03
CA GLY A 7 -28.26 -48.81 31.31
C GLY A 7 -27.66 -47.91 30.22
N ALA A 8 -28.25 -46.79 29.81
CA ALA A 8 -29.58 -46.23 30.02
C ALA A 8 -29.81 -45.14 28.96
N GLU A 9 -31.06 -44.93 28.62
CA GLU A 9 -31.59 -44.09 27.55
C GLU A 9 -32.07 -42.74 28.13
N GLN A 10 -31.56 -41.62 27.59
CA GLN A 10 -32.16 -40.26 27.45
C GLN A 10 -32.70 -39.56 28.74
N PRO A 11 -33.28 -38.33 28.78
CA PRO A 11 -33.53 -37.25 27.77
C PRO A 11 -33.23 -35.78 28.23
N HIS A 12 -33.48 -34.79 27.36
CA HIS A 12 -33.64 -33.33 27.60
C HIS A 12 -35.02 -32.97 28.25
N PRO A 13 -35.45 -31.69 28.43
CA PRO A 13 -34.97 -30.47 29.15
C PRO A 13 -36.05 -29.99 30.18
N PRO A 14 -36.06 -28.75 30.78
CA PRO A 14 -36.65 -27.54 30.15
C PRO A 14 -36.13 -26.15 30.67
N SER A 15 -36.90 -25.10 30.40
CA SER A 15 -36.61 -23.65 30.26
C SER A 15 -36.83 -22.69 31.46
N ARG A 16 -36.29 -21.45 31.33
CA ARG A 16 -36.78 -20.08 31.74
C ARG A 16 -36.35 -19.39 33.08
N LEU A 17 -35.89 -18.14 32.89
CA LEU A 17 -36.14 -16.84 33.60
C LEU A 17 -35.33 -16.37 34.86
N SER A 18 -34.78 -15.14 34.70
CA SER A 18 -34.65 -13.97 35.63
C SER A 18 -33.86 -14.02 36.96
N GLY A 19 -33.03 -12.98 37.19
CA GLY A 19 -32.83 -12.37 38.53
C GLY A 19 -31.38 -12.07 38.97
N GLU A 20 -31.07 -10.78 39.19
CA GLU A 20 -30.29 -10.19 40.32
C GLU A 20 -28.78 -10.57 40.48
N SER A 21 -27.84 -9.68 40.11
CA SER A 21 -27.19 -8.59 40.89
C SER A 21 -26.26 -9.04 42.03
N ASP A 22 -24.97 -8.71 41.94
CA ASP A 22 -24.20 -8.16 43.08
C ASP A 22 -22.86 -7.56 42.62
N VAL A 23 -22.81 -6.22 42.56
CA VAL A 23 -21.58 -5.42 42.46
C VAL A 23 -21.26 -4.97 43.88
N ARG A 24 -20.12 -5.43 44.41
CA ARG A 24 -19.64 -5.00 45.73
C ARG A 24 -18.99 -3.63 45.64
N LEU A 25 -19.58 -2.66 46.34
CA LEU A 25 -19.02 -1.37 46.71
C LEU A 25 -18.54 -1.51 48.16
N ASP A 26 -17.27 -1.21 48.42
CA ASP A 26 -16.82 -0.83 49.76
C ASP A 26 -16.66 0.69 49.76
N ASP A 27 -17.54 1.32 50.54
CA ASP A 27 -17.64 2.74 50.85
C ASP A 27 -17.08 2.90 52.27
N ASP A 28 -15.92 3.55 52.40
CA ASP A 28 -15.46 4.07 53.69
C ASP A 28 -14.84 5.46 53.46
N LEU A 29 -15.74 6.43 53.61
CA LEU A 29 -15.52 7.87 53.76
C LEU A 29 -14.88 8.19 55.12
N LEU A 30 -13.70 8.82 55.16
CA LEU A 30 -13.20 9.77 56.17
C LEU A 30 -11.93 10.42 55.53
N ASP A 31 -11.60 11.71 55.58
CA ASP A 31 -12.03 12.85 56.39
C ASP A 31 -11.63 14.14 55.63
N PHE A 32 -12.40 15.21 55.80
CA PHE A 32 -12.16 16.52 55.19
C PHE A 32 -11.09 17.28 55.99
N HIS A 33 -9.92 17.51 55.40
CA HIS A 33 -9.06 18.61 55.82
C HIS A 33 -9.10 19.73 54.79
N GLU A 34 -9.73 20.84 55.19
CA GLU A 34 -9.51 22.18 54.66
C GLU A 34 -8.02 22.42 54.47
N ILE A 35 -7.60 22.70 53.24
CA ILE A 35 -6.38 23.46 52.99
C ILE A 35 -6.81 24.76 52.33
N GLU A 36 -6.61 25.81 53.10
CA GLU A 36 -6.83 27.21 52.80
C GLU A 36 -6.24 27.59 51.43
N GLY A 37 -6.98 28.43 50.72
CA GLY A 37 -6.54 29.00 49.46
C GLY A 37 -5.31 29.87 49.66
N GLU A 38 -4.16 29.36 49.24
CA GLU A 38 -3.03 30.20 48.86
C GLU A 38 -3.19 30.56 47.39
N GLY A 39 -3.31 31.86 47.14
CA GLY A 39 -3.51 32.43 45.82
C GLY A 39 -2.47 31.95 44.83
N PHE A 40 -2.88 31.10 43.89
CA PHE A 40 -2.09 30.79 42.72
C PHE A 40 -2.01 32.03 41.83
N ASP A 41 -0.91 32.73 42.06
CA ASP A 41 -0.33 33.81 41.29
C ASP A 41 -0.80 33.82 39.82
N LEU A 42 -1.69 34.76 39.51
CA LEU A 42 -2.31 34.94 38.19
C LEU A 42 -1.27 35.23 37.08
N GLU A 43 -0.01 35.48 37.45
CA GLU A 43 1.10 35.72 36.52
C GLU A 43 1.75 34.45 35.96
N ALA A 44 1.56 33.27 36.56
CA ALA A 44 2.19 32.03 36.06
C ALA A 44 1.55 31.47 34.76
N ARG A 45 0.39 31.98 34.33
CA ARG A 45 -0.24 31.59 33.05
C ARG A 45 0.34 32.29 31.82
N ALA A 46 1.26 33.25 31.99
CA ALA A 46 1.90 33.96 30.88
C ALA A 46 3.16 33.27 30.32
N GLY A 47 3.41 32.01 30.69
CA GLY A 47 4.65 31.28 30.38
C GLY A 47 4.61 30.32 29.19
N LEU A 48 3.52 30.19 28.43
CA LEU A 48 3.52 29.36 27.22
C LEU A 48 4.03 30.18 26.03
N ARG A 49 5.36 30.14 25.85
CA ARG A 49 6.02 30.63 24.65
C ARG A 49 5.49 29.83 23.46
N ARG A 50 4.62 30.43 22.65
CA ARG A 50 4.21 29.88 21.35
C ARG A 50 5.47 29.52 20.57
N VAL A 51 5.68 28.23 20.33
CA VAL A 51 6.61 27.79 19.29
C VAL A 51 5.92 28.15 17.98
N ALA A 52 6.43 29.17 17.30
CA ALA A 52 5.99 29.51 15.95
C ALA A 52 6.24 28.29 15.06
N GLY A 53 5.17 27.58 14.69
CA GLY A 53 5.26 26.41 13.80
C GLY A 53 4.23 25.31 14.07
N ILE A 54 3.62 25.25 15.25
CA ILE A 54 2.57 24.24 15.53
C ILE A 54 1.20 24.89 15.28
N ARG A 55 0.74 24.85 14.02
CA ARG A 55 -0.66 25.08 13.66
C ARG A 55 -1.46 23.87 14.14
N THR A 56 -2.30 24.07 15.15
CA THR A 56 -3.44 23.18 15.43
C THR A 56 -4.66 23.73 14.68
N ASP A 57 -4.60 23.67 13.36
CA ASP A 57 -5.78 23.78 12.52
C ASP A 57 -6.11 22.34 12.13
N LEU A 58 -6.89 21.67 12.97
CA LEU A 58 -7.62 20.46 12.56
C LEU A 58 -8.69 20.93 11.57
N GLU A 59 -8.25 21.25 10.36
CA GLU A 59 -9.13 21.25 9.20
C GLU A 59 -9.47 19.79 8.95
N ASP A 60 -10.75 19.48 9.02
CA ASP A 60 -11.32 18.22 8.57
C ASP A 60 -11.02 18.12 7.07
N VAL A 61 -9.86 17.54 6.73
CA VAL A 61 -9.42 17.36 5.37
C VAL A 61 -10.28 16.24 4.81
N SER A 62 -11.44 16.60 4.25
CA SER A 62 -12.13 15.69 3.34
C SER A 62 -11.08 15.20 2.33
N GLU A 63 -10.89 13.89 2.23
CA GLU A 63 -9.85 13.13 1.52
C GLU A 63 -9.81 13.34 -0.01
N VAL A 64 -10.19 14.51 -0.48
CA VAL A 64 -10.24 14.90 -1.89
C VAL A 64 -9.45 16.20 -2.05
N GLU A 65 -8.22 16.22 -1.56
CA GLU A 65 -7.23 17.02 -2.26
C GLU A 65 -7.24 16.52 -3.70
N TYR A 66 -7.51 17.42 -4.65
CA TYR A 66 -7.17 17.22 -6.04
C TYR A 66 -5.67 16.93 -6.08
N ARG A 67 -5.28 15.66 -5.95
CA ARG A 67 -4.01 15.18 -6.48
C ARG A 67 -4.08 15.58 -7.94
N ALA A 68 -3.38 16.66 -8.29
CA ALA A 68 -3.02 16.88 -9.67
C ALA A 68 -2.50 15.52 -10.13
N LEU A 69 -3.20 14.89 -11.08
CA LEU A 69 -2.73 13.70 -11.77
C LEU A 69 -1.40 14.13 -12.38
N ARG A 70 -0.30 13.96 -11.65
CA ARG A 70 1.03 14.14 -12.21
C ARG A 70 1.13 13.04 -13.23
N LEU A 71 1.13 13.43 -14.51
CA LEU A 71 1.50 12.54 -15.58
C LEU A 71 2.89 11.99 -15.23
N GLU A 72 2.97 10.70 -14.88
CA GLU A 72 4.26 10.07 -14.64
C GLU A 72 5.02 10.05 -15.97
N ARG A 73 6.26 10.51 -15.94
CA ARG A 73 7.11 10.57 -17.13
C ARG A 73 7.94 9.31 -17.15
N VAL A 74 7.65 8.41 -18.09
CA VAL A 74 8.12 7.03 -18.02
C VAL A 74 9.12 6.67 -19.11
N VAL A 75 10.06 5.80 -18.75
CA VAL A 75 10.87 5.03 -19.71
C VAL A 75 10.39 3.58 -19.68
N LEU A 76 10.17 3.00 -20.86
CA LEU A 76 9.79 1.59 -21.00
C LEU A 76 11.02 0.70 -21.14
N MET A 77 10.97 -0.49 -20.55
CA MET A 77 12.06 -1.47 -20.63
C MET A 77 11.52 -2.89 -20.87
N GLY A 78 11.81 -3.44 -22.05
CA GLY A 78 11.40 -4.79 -22.45
C GLY A 78 12.56 -5.77 -22.59
N VAL A 79 12.40 -6.98 -22.07
CA VAL A 79 13.32 -8.12 -22.31
C VAL A 79 12.61 -9.16 -23.15
N TYR A 80 13.24 -9.57 -24.26
CA TYR A 80 12.66 -10.56 -25.17
C TYR A 80 13.66 -11.69 -25.47
N GLY A 81 13.19 -12.94 -25.38
CA GLY A 81 14.00 -14.15 -25.57
C GLY A 81 13.90 -14.74 -26.96
N TYR A 82 12.69 -15.18 -27.32
CA TYR A 82 12.37 -15.77 -28.61
C TYR A 82 11.50 -14.81 -29.43
N GLY A 83 11.82 -14.65 -30.71
CA GLY A 83 11.17 -13.70 -31.60
C GLY A 83 12.17 -12.88 -32.39
N ASP A 84 11.66 -12.16 -33.38
CA ASP A 84 12.42 -11.16 -34.13
C ASP A 84 12.33 -9.79 -33.46
N ALA A 85 13.08 -8.82 -33.99
CA ALA A 85 13.03 -7.45 -33.51
C ALA A 85 11.63 -6.80 -33.67
N ILE A 86 10.82 -7.30 -34.61
CA ILE A 86 9.47 -6.82 -34.86
C ILE A 86 8.54 -7.19 -33.70
N GLY A 87 8.60 -8.44 -33.22
CA GLY A 87 7.84 -8.86 -32.05
C GLY A 87 8.18 -8.06 -30.79
N ALA A 88 9.47 -7.78 -30.57
CA ALA A 88 9.91 -6.94 -29.46
C ALA A 88 9.37 -5.50 -29.56
N GLN A 89 9.40 -4.92 -30.76
CA GLN A 89 8.85 -3.60 -31.01
C GLN A 89 7.34 -3.57 -30.75
N ASN A 90 6.61 -4.59 -31.21
CA ASN A 90 5.16 -4.68 -31.00
C ASN A 90 4.81 -4.78 -29.50
N SER A 91 5.55 -5.56 -28.71
CA SER A 91 5.36 -5.65 -27.26
C SER A 91 5.57 -4.30 -26.57
N LEU A 92 6.60 -3.54 -26.96
CA LEU A 92 6.83 -2.20 -26.43
C LEU A 92 5.76 -1.20 -26.85
N THR A 93 5.26 -1.28 -28.09
CA THR A 93 4.14 -0.45 -28.56
C THR A 93 2.86 -0.74 -27.77
N GLU A 94 2.60 -2.01 -27.45
CA GLU A 94 1.49 -2.41 -26.58
C GLU A 94 1.67 -1.82 -25.17
N LEU A 95 2.87 -1.99 -24.58
CA LEU A 95 3.18 -1.45 -23.25
C LEU A 95 3.04 0.08 -23.20
N GLN A 96 3.43 0.76 -24.29
CA GLN A 96 3.22 2.20 -24.43
C GLN A 96 1.73 2.56 -24.37
N ALA A 97 0.88 1.87 -25.14
CA ALA A 97 -0.55 2.14 -25.13
C ALA A 97 -1.19 1.88 -23.74
N LEU A 98 -0.71 0.85 -23.02
CA LEU A 98 -1.10 0.58 -21.63
C LEU A 98 -0.68 1.72 -20.70
N ALA A 99 0.57 2.20 -20.79
CA ALA A 99 1.08 3.29 -19.97
C ALA A 99 0.33 4.61 -20.24
N GLU A 100 0.05 4.93 -21.50
CA GLU A 100 -0.75 6.09 -21.89
C GLU A 100 -2.19 5.99 -21.35
N THR A 101 -2.77 4.78 -21.34
CA THR A 101 -4.09 4.53 -20.74
C THR A 101 -4.10 4.77 -19.23
N ALA A 102 -2.98 4.52 -18.56
CA ALA A 102 -2.79 4.83 -17.13
C ALA A 102 -2.47 6.33 -16.87
N GLY A 103 -2.41 7.16 -17.91
CA GLY A 103 -2.08 8.58 -17.78
C GLY A 103 -0.58 8.88 -17.69
N CYS A 104 0.29 7.97 -18.13
CA CYS A 104 1.73 8.23 -18.21
C CYS A 104 2.11 8.95 -19.52
N GLU A 105 3.16 9.78 -19.46
CA GLU A 105 3.85 10.31 -20.64
C GLU A 105 5.07 9.42 -20.95
N VAL A 106 5.02 8.67 -22.05
CA VAL A 106 6.13 7.79 -22.45
C VAL A 106 7.20 8.59 -23.18
N LEU A 107 8.40 8.69 -22.59
CA LEU A 107 9.50 9.48 -23.14
C LEU A 107 10.44 8.65 -24.03
N GLU A 108 10.66 7.38 -23.67
CA GLU A 108 11.61 6.51 -24.37
C GLU A 108 11.26 5.03 -24.13
N GLY A 109 11.61 4.17 -25.10
CA GLY A 109 11.48 2.71 -24.99
C GLY A 109 12.79 2.01 -25.28
N LEU A 110 13.20 1.12 -24.39
CA LEU A 110 14.42 0.34 -24.47
C LEU A 110 14.07 -1.15 -24.56
N ALA A 111 14.66 -1.86 -25.52
CA ALA A 111 14.53 -3.30 -25.62
C ALA A 111 15.89 -3.98 -25.45
N GLN A 112 15.91 -5.18 -24.87
CA GLN A 112 17.09 -6.02 -24.81
C GLN A 112 16.75 -7.46 -25.17
N ARG A 113 17.48 -8.01 -26.13
CA ARG A 113 17.44 -9.44 -26.42
C ARG A 113 18.18 -10.22 -25.34
N ARG A 114 17.49 -11.17 -24.70
CA ARG A 114 18.08 -12.07 -23.70
C ARG A 114 17.23 -13.33 -23.56
N GLU A 115 17.86 -14.51 -23.61
CA GLU A 115 17.15 -15.79 -23.51
C GLU A 115 16.28 -15.92 -22.25
N LYS A 116 16.78 -15.39 -21.12
CA LYS A 116 16.08 -15.36 -19.83
C LYS A 116 16.40 -14.05 -19.10
N PRO A 117 15.44 -13.42 -18.40
CA PRO A 117 15.70 -12.28 -17.56
C PRO A 117 16.84 -12.52 -16.56
N ASP A 118 17.56 -11.46 -16.23
CA ASP A 118 18.58 -11.49 -15.20
C ASP A 118 17.94 -11.74 -13.82
N PRO A 119 18.41 -12.73 -13.03
CA PRO A 119 17.78 -13.04 -11.75
C PRO A 119 17.91 -11.92 -10.72
N LYS A 120 18.89 -11.02 -10.87
CA LYS A 120 19.11 -9.91 -9.94
C LYS A 120 18.41 -8.63 -10.36
N THR A 121 18.39 -8.31 -11.65
CA THR A 121 17.99 -6.98 -12.14
C THR A 121 17.05 -7.02 -13.34
N TYR A 122 16.51 -8.18 -13.71
CA TYR A 122 15.68 -8.39 -14.91
C TYR A 122 16.40 -8.17 -16.26
N VAL A 123 17.17 -7.08 -16.44
CA VAL A 123 17.94 -6.73 -17.65
C VAL A 123 19.45 -7.01 -17.53
N GLY A 124 19.99 -7.05 -16.31
CA GLY A 124 21.43 -7.11 -16.04
C GLY A 124 22.03 -5.74 -15.73
N SER A 125 23.11 -5.70 -14.95
CA SER A 125 23.69 -4.46 -14.41
C SER A 125 24.17 -3.47 -15.47
N GLY A 126 24.71 -3.95 -16.60
CA GLY A 126 25.14 -3.09 -17.70
C GLY A 126 23.97 -2.37 -18.36
N LYS A 127 22.88 -3.10 -18.64
CA LYS A 127 21.67 -2.51 -19.23
C LYS A 127 20.95 -1.61 -18.23
N ALA A 128 20.90 -1.98 -16.95
CA ALA A 128 20.31 -1.13 -15.90
C ALA A 128 21.00 0.24 -15.81
N LYS A 129 22.32 0.33 -16.02
CA LYS A 129 23.02 1.62 -16.13
C LYS A 129 22.61 2.41 -17.37
N GLN A 130 22.43 1.76 -18.52
CA GLN A 130 21.92 2.45 -19.72
C GLN A 130 20.50 2.96 -19.52
N VAL A 131 19.64 2.21 -18.83
CA VAL A 131 18.29 2.66 -18.45
C VAL A 131 18.38 3.90 -17.56
N ARG A 132 19.29 3.90 -16.57
CA ARG A 132 19.56 5.09 -15.75
C ARG A 132 19.98 6.30 -16.60
N ASP A 133 20.88 6.10 -17.57
CA ASP A 133 21.35 7.18 -18.43
C ASP A 133 20.19 7.75 -19.28
N ALA A 134 19.31 6.89 -19.80
CA ALA A 134 18.09 7.29 -20.51
C ALA A 134 17.11 8.07 -19.61
N VAL A 135 16.92 7.60 -18.37
CA VAL A 135 16.09 8.30 -17.37
C VAL A 135 16.65 9.71 -17.08
N LEU A 136 17.96 9.84 -16.89
CA LEU A 136 18.60 11.14 -16.65
C LEU A 136 18.53 12.06 -17.87
N ALA A 137 18.70 11.52 -19.07
CA ALA A 137 18.67 12.29 -20.31
C ALA A 137 17.25 12.78 -20.66
N SER A 138 16.24 11.94 -20.45
CA SER A 138 14.84 12.25 -20.73
C SER A 138 14.16 13.03 -19.60
N GLY A 139 14.65 12.89 -18.36
CA GLY A 139 14.02 13.44 -17.16
C GLY A 139 12.81 12.63 -16.68
N ALA A 140 12.75 11.34 -17.01
CA ALA A 140 11.75 10.42 -16.49
C ALA A 140 11.84 10.27 -14.97
N ASP A 141 10.70 9.98 -14.33
CA ASP A 141 10.58 9.72 -12.90
C ASP A 141 10.09 8.29 -12.56
N THR A 142 9.76 7.51 -13.59
CA THR A 142 9.38 6.11 -13.46
C THR A 142 9.97 5.26 -14.60
N VAL A 143 10.32 4.01 -14.33
CA VAL A 143 10.59 2.98 -15.34
C VAL A 143 9.51 1.91 -15.28
N ILE A 144 8.96 1.55 -16.45
CA ILE A 144 7.99 0.47 -16.59
C ILE A 144 8.66 -0.71 -17.28
N CYS A 145 8.72 -1.84 -16.59
CA CYS A 145 9.23 -3.09 -17.12
C CYS A 145 8.11 -3.94 -17.73
N ASP A 146 8.37 -4.51 -18.91
CA ASP A 146 7.36 -5.26 -19.67
C ASP A 146 7.02 -6.64 -19.07
N GLY A 147 7.98 -7.25 -18.39
CA GLY A 147 7.80 -8.53 -17.71
C GLY A 147 7.51 -8.36 -16.23
N GLU A 148 7.04 -9.44 -15.59
CA GLU A 148 6.84 -9.49 -14.14
C GLU A 148 8.17 -9.51 -13.40
N LEU A 149 8.31 -8.64 -12.41
CA LEU A 149 9.52 -8.53 -11.60
C LEU A 149 9.30 -9.19 -10.24
N THR A 150 10.27 -9.98 -9.80
CA THR A 150 10.32 -10.39 -8.40
C THR A 150 10.64 -9.18 -7.50
N PRO A 151 10.25 -9.20 -6.21
CA PRO A 151 10.57 -8.10 -5.28
C PRO A 151 12.07 -7.79 -5.19
N GLY A 152 12.92 -8.81 -5.34
CA GLY A 152 14.38 -8.64 -5.38
C GLY A 152 14.86 -7.91 -6.63
N GLN A 153 14.28 -8.22 -7.79
CA GLN A 153 14.61 -7.54 -9.06
C GLN A 153 14.17 -6.08 -9.05
N LEU A 154 12.96 -5.79 -8.55
CA LEU A 154 12.42 -4.45 -8.44
C LEU A 154 13.34 -3.57 -7.59
N ARG A 155 13.64 -3.99 -6.35
CA ARG A 155 14.54 -3.26 -5.44
C ARG A 155 15.93 -3.04 -6.04
N ALA A 156 16.51 -4.08 -6.64
CA ALA A 156 17.84 -3.98 -7.24
C ALA A 156 17.86 -3.04 -8.47
N LEU A 157 16.78 -2.98 -9.25
CA LEU A 157 16.65 -2.04 -10.35
C LEU A 157 16.48 -0.61 -9.85
N GLU A 158 15.60 -0.36 -8.89
CA GLU A 158 15.42 0.97 -8.27
C GLU A 158 16.73 1.49 -7.68
N GLU A 159 17.50 0.62 -7.02
CA GLU A 159 18.83 0.98 -6.50
C GLU A 159 19.80 1.44 -7.59
N ILE A 160 19.70 0.93 -8.81
CA ILE A 160 20.59 1.30 -9.92
C ILE A 160 20.05 2.52 -10.66
N VAL A 161 18.76 2.51 -11.02
CA VAL A 161 18.13 3.53 -11.87
C VAL A 161 17.82 4.80 -11.09
N LYS A 162 17.61 4.71 -9.77
CA LYS A 162 17.34 5.84 -8.85
C LYS A 162 16.00 6.55 -9.07
N VAL A 163 15.06 5.89 -9.74
CA VAL A 163 13.66 6.31 -9.88
C VAL A 163 12.75 5.12 -9.60
N LYS A 164 11.43 5.36 -9.48
CA LYS A 164 10.43 4.32 -9.24
C LYS A 164 10.48 3.28 -10.37
N VAL A 165 10.44 1.99 -10.02
CA VAL A 165 10.33 0.91 -11.01
C VAL A 165 9.04 0.17 -10.77
N ILE A 166 8.22 0.05 -11.81
CA ILE A 166 7.01 -0.77 -11.81
C ILE A 166 7.10 -1.81 -12.91
N ASP A 167 6.34 -2.88 -12.78
CA ASP A 167 6.18 -3.87 -13.82
C ASP A 167 4.80 -3.77 -14.49
N ARG A 168 4.60 -4.62 -15.51
CA ARG A 168 3.33 -4.70 -16.25
C ARG A 168 2.14 -5.05 -15.35
N THR A 169 2.32 -5.91 -14.35
CA THR A 169 1.24 -6.29 -13.42
C THR A 169 0.80 -5.10 -12.59
N TRP A 170 1.74 -4.35 -12.04
CA TRP A 170 1.44 -3.12 -11.31
C TRP A 170 0.73 -2.08 -12.18
N LEU A 171 1.19 -1.89 -13.42
CA LEU A 171 0.56 -0.97 -14.38
C LEU A 171 -0.91 -1.34 -14.64
N ILE A 172 -1.20 -2.63 -14.84
CA ILE A 172 -2.57 -3.13 -15.06
C ILE A 172 -3.44 -2.88 -13.83
N LEU A 173 -2.91 -3.14 -12.62
CA LEU A 173 -3.62 -2.88 -11.37
C LEU A 173 -3.94 -1.38 -11.20
N ASP A 174 -3.02 -0.50 -11.59
CA ASP A 174 -3.24 0.95 -11.54
C ASP A 174 -4.34 1.39 -12.50
N ILE A 175 -4.36 0.86 -13.73
CA ILE A 175 -5.45 1.10 -14.69
C ILE A 175 -6.79 0.66 -14.08
N PHE A 176 -6.87 -0.51 -13.46
CA PHE A 176 -8.11 -0.94 -12.81
C PHE A 176 -8.50 -0.05 -11.64
N ALA A 177 -7.54 0.45 -10.85
CA ALA A 177 -7.81 1.37 -9.76
C ALA A 177 -8.44 2.68 -10.27
N GLN A 178 -7.93 3.20 -11.39
CA GLN A 178 -8.45 4.42 -12.03
C GLN A 178 -9.88 4.23 -12.57
N HIS A 179 -10.24 3.01 -13.01
CA HIS A 179 -11.56 2.71 -13.58
C HIS A 179 -12.59 2.18 -12.55
N ALA A 180 -12.16 1.80 -11.34
CA ALA A 180 -13.04 1.25 -10.32
C ALA A 180 -13.95 2.33 -9.70
N THR A 181 -15.23 2.31 -10.04
CA THR A 181 -16.22 3.29 -9.55
C THR A 181 -17.01 2.79 -8.34
N SER A 182 -17.27 1.48 -8.24
CA SER A 182 -18.04 0.89 -7.13
C SER A 182 -17.18 0.68 -5.89
N ARG A 183 -17.80 0.73 -4.70
CA ARG A 183 -17.11 0.47 -3.42
C ARG A 183 -16.47 -0.92 -3.38
N GLU A 184 -17.18 -1.92 -3.90
CA GLU A 184 -16.69 -3.29 -3.98
C GLU A 184 -15.50 -3.40 -4.95
N GLY A 185 -15.59 -2.77 -6.13
CA GLY A 185 -14.51 -2.78 -7.11
C GLY A 185 -13.25 -2.10 -6.59
N LYS A 186 -13.38 -0.95 -5.92
CA LYS A 186 -12.26 -0.26 -5.28
C LYS A 186 -11.57 -1.16 -4.24
N ALA A 187 -12.34 -1.81 -3.38
CA ALA A 187 -11.81 -2.72 -2.36
C ALA A 187 -11.09 -3.94 -2.97
N GLN A 188 -11.59 -4.48 -4.08
CA GLN A 188 -10.95 -5.60 -4.78
C GLN A 188 -9.61 -5.22 -5.39
N VAL A 189 -9.54 -4.04 -6.03
CA VAL A 189 -8.28 -3.55 -6.61
C VAL A 189 -7.25 -3.24 -5.51
N GLU A 190 -7.69 -2.59 -4.43
CA GLU A 190 -6.81 -2.29 -3.28
C GLU A 190 -6.25 -3.58 -2.65
N LEU A 191 -7.09 -4.60 -2.46
CA LEU A 191 -6.65 -5.91 -2.00
C LEU A 191 -5.62 -6.55 -2.94
N ALA A 192 -5.84 -6.45 -4.26
CA ALA A 192 -4.90 -6.98 -5.25
C ALA A 192 -3.54 -6.25 -5.20
N GLN A 193 -3.55 -4.92 -5.06
CA GLN A 193 -2.34 -4.12 -4.90
C GLN A 193 -1.58 -4.48 -3.61
N LEU A 194 -2.28 -4.64 -2.48
CA LEU A 194 -1.66 -5.07 -1.22
C LEU A 194 -1.06 -6.48 -1.34
N THR A 195 -1.78 -7.40 -1.97
CA THR A 195 -1.33 -8.78 -2.18
C THR A 195 -0.08 -8.84 -3.07
N TYR A 196 0.01 -7.98 -4.07
CA TYR A 196 1.18 -7.89 -4.96
C TYR A 196 2.44 -7.38 -4.24
N MET A 197 2.29 -6.53 -3.22
CA MET A 197 3.43 -6.00 -2.46
C MET A 197 4.03 -6.97 -1.42
N LEU A 198 3.34 -8.05 -1.09
CA LEU A 198 3.72 -9.04 -0.06
C LEU A 198 4.62 -10.14 -0.62
#